data_AF-H2YPG9-F1
#
_entry.id   AF-H2YPG9-F1
#
_cell.length_a   1.000
_cell.length_b   1.000
_cell.length_c   1.000
_cell.angle_alpha   90.00
_cell.angle_beta   90.00
_cell.angle_gamma   90.00
#
_symmetry.space_group_name_H-M   'P 1'
#
loop_
_entity.id
_entity.type
_entity.pdbx_description
1 polymer ?
#
loop_
_entity_poly.entity_id
_entity_poly.type
_entity_poly.pdbx_seq_one_letter_code
_entity_poly.pdbx_strand_id
1 'polypeptide(L)'
;PAPTNEALMIKRRKHIQEMKMKISQLACEILAEPQKSIKMIKDLRLMMEDRECPESFYTVKKLVTVSLSCLFVDIIPGYRIRERTEKEKEVKLSKDVKALTEYEEGLLHQYQLYLQSLENMIKLRRKTGKNHPTDAQLSMSEVAVQCMCELYTNTMHFNFHNNITVVLVPIANDDREPRIRRLCCDALETIFVTDKSGSATLSAVKAIAKVGKEKGPNRLQQEFLETLLKLKINQVDYSLINHKKTKQEKKAAKEEKKKLSRRVLKHMKKQKKLNNELKEVAATEDHDEKMALHTETIQQVFLIYFRILKHKNGELNSSQLALPSVLKGLAKFAHLINVDFFSDLFSVLQSLVSKQSLPLQQNIHCIFTAFTILFGQGEVLNIDPVDLYKMLFSMLHDIATENPQSKAVKTDGKDDLEMMLMCVAVMLNKRRKQITLQSLLSFIKRLSTSALQFPHSKETMKTLAEVQKLLNSNSKSMSLFDPSSQSFGTHKPYIDDPEKNSSQAACLWEMHLLNRHYAAAVKQTSNKILR
;
A
#
# COMPACT_ATOMS: atom_id res chain seq x y z
N PRO A 1 19.34 51.23 -27.18
CA PRO A 1 20.22 50.43 -26.30
C PRO A 1 19.47 49.22 -25.73
N ALA A 2 19.96 48.00 -25.96
CA ALA A 2 19.44 46.84 -25.22
C ALA A 2 19.61 47.11 -23.71
N PRO A 3 18.57 46.90 -22.89
CA PRO A 3 18.65 47.17 -21.46
C PRO A 3 19.79 46.36 -20.84
N THR A 4 20.58 46.99 -19.98
CA THR A 4 21.64 46.31 -19.21
C THR A 4 21.03 45.20 -18.35
N ASN A 5 21.78 44.10 -18.16
CA ASN A 5 21.33 42.94 -17.36
C ASN A 5 20.83 43.35 -15.96
N GLU A 6 21.45 44.38 -15.37
CA GLU A 6 21.04 44.92 -14.07
C GLU A 6 19.66 45.60 -14.11
N ALA A 7 19.38 46.39 -15.15
CA ALA A 7 18.07 47.02 -15.35
C ALA A 7 16.96 45.99 -15.56
N LEU A 8 17.24 44.90 -16.29
CA LEU A 8 16.32 43.78 -16.47
C LEU A 8 16.02 43.05 -15.15
N MET A 9 17.03 42.83 -14.31
CA MET A 9 16.86 42.19 -13.00
C MET A 9 16.06 43.06 -12.03
N ILE A 10 16.26 44.38 -12.04
CA ILE A 10 15.46 45.33 -11.24
C ILE A 10 14.01 45.34 -11.71
N LYS A 11 13.77 45.41 -13.04
CA LYS A 11 12.41 45.34 -13.62
C LYS A 11 11.70 44.06 -13.22
N ARG A 12 12.38 42.91 -13.32
CA ARG A 12 11.85 41.61 -12.88
C ARG A 12 11.48 41.60 -11.40
N ARG A 13 12.34 42.13 -10.52
CA ARG A 13 12.07 42.20 -9.08
C ARG A 13 10.85 43.07 -8.75
N LYS A 14 10.76 44.27 -9.35
CA LYS A 14 9.62 45.19 -9.18
C LYS A 14 8.32 44.52 -9.59
N HIS A 15 8.28 43.92 -10.78
CA HIS A 15 7.09 43.25 -11.27
C HIS A 15 6.69 42.05 -10.41
N ILE A 16 7.63 41.24 -9.93
CA ILE A 16 7.32 40.15 -8.98
C ILE A 16 6.70 40.71 -7.69
N GLN A 17 7.19 41.84 -7.19
CA GLN A 17 6.65 42.45 -5.98
C GLN A 17 5.24 43.01 -6.20
N GLU A 18 5.00 43.70 -7.31
CA GLU A 18 3.67 44.18 -7.71
C GLU A 18 2.67 43.02 -7.82
N MET A 19 3.07 41.92 -8.46
CA MET A 19 2.22 40.74 -8.59
C MET A 19 1.96 40.07 -7.24
N LYS A 20 2.94 40.01 -6.33
CA LYS A 20 2.72 39.51 -4.95
C LYS A 20 1.67 40.35 -4.20
N MET A 21 1.75 41.67 -4.30
CA MET A 21 0.77 42.57 -3.67
C MET A 21 -0.62 42.36 -4.26
N LYS A 22 -0.73 42.25 -5.59
CA LYS A 22 -2.00 41.99 -6.28
C LYS A 22 -2.61 40.63 -5.91
N ILE A 23 -1.79 39.58 -5.86
CA ILE A 23 -2.23 38.24 -5.43
C ILE A 23 -2.74 38.28 -3.98
N SER A 24 -1.99 38.95 -3.09
CA SER A 24 -2.37 39.08 -1.68
C SER A 24 -3.69 39.83 -1.52
N GLN A 25 -3.86 40.95 -2.23
CA GLN A 25 -5.09 41.73 -2.16
C GLN A 25 -6.30 40.91 -2.62
N LEU A 26 -6.20 40.27 -3.78
CA LEU A 26 -7.28 39.41 -4.31
C LEU A 26 -7.58 38.23 -3.38
N ALA A 27 -6.54 37.59 -2.81
CA ALA A 27 -6.72 36.49 -1.86
C ALA A 27 -7.47 36.93 -0.59
N CYS A 28 -7.12 38.08 -0.01
CA CYS A 28 -7.81 38.63 1.16
C CYS A 28 -9.28 38.96 0.85
N GLU A 29 -9.56 39.57 -0.31
CA GLU A 29 -10.93 39.88 -0.74
C GLU A 29 -11.76 38.61 -0.97
N ILE A 30 -11.16 37.56 -1.55
CA ILE A 30 -11.80 36.26 -1.75
C ILE A 30 -12.15 35.60 -0.41
N LEU A 31 -11.23 35.59 0.54
CA LEU A 31 -11.45 34.99 1.86
C LEU A 31 -12.49 35.76 2.68
N ALA A 32 -12.56 37.08 2.53
CA ALA A 32 -13.53 37.93 3.23
C ALA A 32 -14.97 37.68 2.76
N GLU A 33 -15.20 37.61 1.45
CA GLU A 33 -16.52 37.31 0.87
C GLU A 33 -16.43 36.27 -0.28
N PRO A 34 -16.36 34.97 0.03
CA PRO A 34 -16.24 33.93 -1.00
C PRO A 34 -17.41 33.96 -2.01
N GLN A 35 -18.64 34.18 -1.53
CA GLN A 35 -19.86 34.08 -2.35
C GLN A 35 -19.94 35.08 -3.50
N LYS A 36 -19.23 36.22 -3.42
CA LYS A 36 -19.24 37.26 -4.47
C LYS A 36 -17.93 37.33 -5.26
N SER A 37 -16.92 36.56 -4.89
CA SER A 37 -15.56 36.74 -5.39
C SER A 37 -15.18 35.81 -6.56
N ILE A 38 -16.15 35.14 -7.20
CA ILE A 38 -15.90 34.24 -8.35
C ILE A 38 -15.11 34.93 -9.48
N LYS A 39 -15.42 36.21 -9.75
CA LYS A 39 -14.69 37.00 -10.75
C LYS A 39 -13.22 37.18 -10.35
N MET A 40 -12.95 37.43 -9.08
CA MET A 40 -11.58 37.57 -8.54
C MET A 40 -10.81 36.24 -8.62
N ILE A 41 -11.47 35.10 -8.36
CA ILE A 41 -10.87 33.76 -8.55
C ILE A 41 -10.52 33.55 -10.04
N LYS A 42 -11.41 33.96 -10.94
CA LYS A 42 -11.16 33.91 -12.39
C LYS A 42 -9.97 34.79 -12.77
N ASP A 43 -9.90 36.01 -12.27
CA ASP A 43 -8.83 36.95 -12.55
C ASP A 43 -7.48 36.43 -12.02
N LEU A 44 -7.44 35.90 -10.79
CA LEU A 44 -6.27 35.21 -10.25
C LEU A 44 -5.84 34.04 -11.14
N ARG A 45 -6.77 33.19 -11.60
CA ARG A 45 -6.41 32.08 -12.48
C ARG A 45 -5.86 32.59 -13.82
N LEU A 46 -6.43 33.63 -14.40
CA LEU A 46 -5.93 34.21 -15.66
C LEU A 46 -4.51 34.76 -15.50
N MET A 47 -4.10 35.23 -14.32
CA MET A 47 -2.70 35.59 -14.03
C MET A 47 -1.71 34.41 -14.16
N MET A 48 -2.18 33.15 -14.14
CA MET A 48 -1.33 31.99 -14.43
C MET A 48 -0.94 31.88 -15.92
N GLU A 49 -1.66 32.56 -16.80
CA GLU A 49 -1.47 32.52 -18.25
C GLU A 49 -0.96 33.85 -18.82
N ASP A 50 -0.90 34.89 -17.99
CA ASP A 50 -0.38 36.21 -18.34
C ASP A 50 1.10 36.13 -18.77
N ARG A 51 1.40 36.55 -20.00
CA ARG A 51 2.76 36.55 -20.59
C ARG A 51 3.33 37.95 -20.80
N GLU A 52 2.77 38.98 -20.16
CA GLU A 52 3.22 40.37 -20.32
C GLU A 52 4.71 40.56 -20.01
N CYS A 53 5.24 39.85 -19.00
CA CYS A 53 6.67 39.88 -18.65
C CYS A 53 7.27 38.46 -18.69
N PRO A 54 7.94 38.07 -19.80
CA PRO A 54 8.53 36.74 -19.95
C PRO A 54 9.55 36.36 -18.87
N GLU A 55 10.27 37.34 -18.31
CA GLU A 55 11.33 37.14 -17.33
C GLU A 55 10.81 36.75 -15.94
N SER A 56 9.60 37.22 -15.58
CA SER A 56 8.94 36.93 -14.30
C SER A 56 7.87 35.83 -14.42
N PHE A 57 7.43 35.52 -15.64
CA PHE A 57 6.33 34.60 -15.95
C PHE A 57 6.30 33.34 -15.08
N TYR A 58 7.37 32.54 -15.12
CA TYR A 58 7.44 31.27 -14.38
C TYR A 58 7.39 31.46 -12.86
N THR A 59 7.87 32.59 -12.35
CA THR A 59 7.85 32.89 -10.91
C THR A 59 6.46 33.31 -10.46
N VAL A 60 5.83 34.23 -11.21
CA VAL A 60 4.45 34.68 -10.94
C VAL A 60 3.48 33.52 -11.05
N LYS A 61 3.61 32.71 -12.10
CA LYS A 61 2.78 31.51 -12.28
C LYS A 61 2.85 30.55 -11.09
N LYS A 62 4.05 30.28 -10.55
CA LYS A 62 4.20 29.44 -9.35
C LYS A 62 3.52 30.07 -8.13
N LEU A 63 3.72 31.36 -7.90
CA LEU A 63 3.10 32.08 -6.77
C LEU A 63 1.58 32.02 -6.82
N VAL A 64 1.00 32.30 -7.99
CA VAL A 64 -0.45 32.23 -8.22
C VAL A 64 -0.96 30.80 -8.03
N THR A 65 -0.23 29.79 -8.54
CA THR A 65 -0.61 28.38 -8.42
C THR A 65 -0.73 27.98 -6.93
N VAL A 66 0.31 28.25 -6.12
CA VAL A 66 0.28 27.93 -4.69
C VAL A 66 -0.80 28.73 -3.96
N SER A 67 -0.96 30.01 -4.28
CA SER A 67 -1.99 30.83 -3.62
C SER A 67 -3.40 30.31 -3.92
N LEU A 68 -3.65 29.87 -5.15
CA LEU A 68 -4.93 29.27 -5.54
C LEU A 68 -5.17 27.92 -4.85
N SER A 69 -4.15 27.06 -4.66
CA SER A 69 -4.35 25.80 -3.93
C SER A 69 -4.78 26.06 -2.50
N CYS A 70 -4.12 26.97 -1.78
CA CYS A 70 -4.51 27.33 -0.42
C CYS A 70 -5.94 27.91 -0.37
N LEU A 71 -6.26 28.86 -1.27
CA LEU A 71 -7.60 29.43 -1.35
C LEU A 71 -8.67 28.36 -1.60
N PHE A 72 -8.43 27.41 -2.51
CA PHE A 72 -9.38 26.33 -2.76
C PHE A 72 -9.56 25.43 -1.54
N VAL A 73 -8.49 25.10 -0.80
CA VAL A 73 -8.61 24.32 0.43
C VAL A 73 -9.49 25.04 1.46
N ASP A 74 -9.39 26.36 1.57
CA ASP A 74 -10.15 27.14 2.55
C ASP A 74 -11.63 27.39 2.15
N ILE A 75 -11.92 27.59 0.86
CA ILE A 75 -13.28 27.94 0.39
C ILE A 75 -14.14 26.73 -0.02
N ILE A 76 -13.53 25.56 -0.26
CA ILE A 76 -14.26 24.37 -0.72
C ILE A 76 -15.20 23.89 0.39
N PRO A 77 -16.49 23.65 0.08
CA PRO A 77 -17.43 23.15 1.06
C PRO A 77 -17.14 21.71 1.49
N GLY A 78 -17.64 21.34 2.67
CA GLY A 78 -17.58 19.97 3.21
C GLY A 78 -18.45 18.93 2.48
N TYR A 79 -19.14 19.32 1.41
CA TYR A 79 -20.08 18.47 0.67
C TYR A 79 -19.81 18.51 -0.84
N ARG A 80 -20.31 17.50 -1.57
CA ARG A 80 -20.20 17.44 -3.04
C ARG A 80 -21.25 18.32 -3.68
N ILE A 81 -20.82 19.20 -4.58
CA ILE A 81 -21.72 20.03 -5.38
C ILE A 81 -22.27 19.15 -6.51
N ARG A 82 -23.60 19.08 -6.62
CA ARG A 82 -24.28 18.33 -7.66
C ARG A 82 -24.61 19.24 -8.84
N GLU A 83 -24.29 18.77 -10.05
CA GLU A 83 -24.76 19.45 -11.27
C GLU A 83 -26.28 19.34 -11.40
N ARG A 84 -26.94 20.48 -11.60
CA ARG A 84 -28.39 20.52 -11.81
C ARG A 84 -28.78 19.93 -13.16
N THR A 85 -29.86 19.14 -13.13
CA THR A 85 -30.47 18.61 -14.36
C THR A 85 -31.18 19.72 -15.14
N GLU A 86 -31.32 19.55 -16.46
CA GLU A 86 -31.98 20.54 -17.35
C GLU A 86 -33.38 20.93 -16.84
N LYS A 87 -34.13 19.98 -16.29
CA LYS A 87 -35.47 20.19 -15.72
C LYS A 87 -35.46 21.01 -14.42
N GLU A 88 -34.37 20.97 -13.66
CA GLU A 88 -34.21 21.76 -12.43
C GLU A 88 -33.74 23.18 -12.73
N LYS A 89 -33.05 23.39 -13.85
CA LYS A 89 -32.65 24.72 -14.34
C LYS A 89 -33.83 25.56 -14.82
N GLU A 90 -34.90 24.92 -15.28
CA GLU A 90 -36.14 25.59 -15.71
C GLU A 90 -37.01 26.07 -14.53
N VAL A 91 -36.80 25.53 -13.32
CA VAL A 91 -37.59 25.90 -12.13
C VAL A 91 -37.10 27.26 -11.61
N LYS A 92 -38.05 28.19 -11.37
CA LYS A 92 -37.76 29.47 -10.73
C LYS A 92 -37.41 29.27 -9.26
N LEU A 93 -36.21 29.68 -8.87
CA LEU A 93 -35.71 29.60 -7.51
C LEU A 93 -35.85 30.94 -6.78
N SER A 94 -35.88 30.87 -5.45
CA SER A 94 -35.74 32.05 -4.60
C SER A 94 -34.41 32.77 -4.88
N LYS A 95 -34.37 34.08 -4.64
CA LYS A 95 -33.18 34.92 -4.90
C LYS A 95 -31.92 34.37 -4.23
N ASP A 96 -32.02 33.97 -2.97
CA ASP A 96 -30.87 33.48 -2.19
C ASP A 96 -30.38 32.11 -2.67
N VAL A 97 -31.32 31.21 -2.98
CA VAL A 97 -31.00 29.89 -3.54
C VAL A 97 -30.35 30.02 -4.91
N LYS A 98 -30.82 30.97 -5.72
CA LYS A 98 -30.23 31.25 -7.03
C LYS A 98 -28.79 31.76 -6.87
N ALA A 99 -28.54 32.74 -6.00
CA ALA A 99 -27.21 33.28 -5.76
C ALA A 99 -26.22 32.22 -5.26
N LEU A 100 -26.63 31.38 -4.30
CA LEU A 100 -25.80 30.27 -3.82
C LEU A 100 -25.47 29.27 -4.92
N THR A 101 -26.44 28.95 -5.79
CA THR A 101 -26.19 28.00 -6.88
C THR A 101 -25.24 28.58 -7.93
N GLU A 102 -25.43 29.84 -8.32
CA GLU A 102 -24.52 30.51 -9.25
C GLU A 102 -23.10 30.55 -8.69
N TYR A 103 -22.97 30.73 -7.37
CA TYR A 103 -21.69 30.60 -6.68
C TYR A 103 -21.11 29.19 -6.75
N GLU A 104 -21.87 28.16 -6.39
CA GLU A 104 -21.43 26.77 -6.42
C GLU A 104 -21.02 26.31 -7.83
N GLU A 105 -21.83 26.62 -8.84
CA GLU A 105 -21.52 26.32 -10.26
C GLU A 105 -20.27 27.08 -10.72
N GLY A 106 -20.14 28.35 -10.35
CA GLY A 106 -18.98 29.17 -10.66
C GLY A 106 -17.70 28.64 -10.00
N LEU A 107 -17.76 28.29 -8.71
CA LEU A 107 -16.66 27.71 -7.94
C LEU A 107 -16.20 26.39 -8.56
N LEU A 108 -17.15 25.48 -8.84
CA LEU A 108 -16.85 24.18 -9.44
C LEU A 108 -16.22 24.34 -10.83
N HIS A 109 -16.70 25.29 -11.63
CA HIS A 109 -16.11 25.59 -12.93
C HIS A 109 -14.70 26.20 -12.83
N GLN A 110 -14.47 27.16 -11.92
CA GLN A 110 -13.13 27.73 -11.72
C GLN A 110 -12.15 26.66 -11.21
N TYR A 111 -12.59 25.80 -10.29
CA TYR A 111 -11.81 24.69 -9.76
C TYR A 111 -11.45 23.67 -10.84
N GLN A 112 -12.40 23.29 -11.70
CA GLN A 112 -12.14 22.39 -12.84
C GLN A 112 -11.06 22.95 -13.76
N LEU A 113 -11.16 24.23 -14.14
CA LEU A 113 -10.18 24.88 -15.00
C LEU A 113 -8.80 24.96 -14.33
N TYR A 114 -8.77 25.24 -13.02
CA TYR A 114 -7.52 25.23 -12.26
C TYR A 114 -6.86 23.84 -12.24
N LEU A 115 -7.63 22.78 -12.00
CA LEU A 115 -7.13 21.40 -12.06
C LEU A 115 -6.60 21.05 -13.47
N GLN A 116 -7.26 21.50 -14.54
CA GLN A 116 -6.77 21.34 -15.90
C GLN A 116 -5.45 22.09 -16.15
N SER A 117 -5.30 23.31 -15.62
CA SER A 117 -4.05 24.06 -15.67
C SER A 117 -2.92 23.31 -14.96
N LEU A 118 -3.17 22.76 -13.76
CA LEU A 118 -2.21 21.91 -13.05
C LEU A 118 -1.85 20.66 -13.86
N GLU A 119 -2.84 19.95 -14.40
CA GLU A 119 -2.63 18.75 -15.21
C GLU A 119 -1.75 19.04 -16.44
N ASN A 120 -1.99 20.18 -17.10
CA ASN A 120 -1.20 20.62 -18.24
C ASN A 120 0.26 20.91 -17.86
N MET A 121 0.51 21.53 -16.69
CA MET A 121 1.88 21.72 -16.18
C MET A 121 2.56 20.37 -15.86
N ILE A 122 1.81 19.40 -15.35
CA ILE A 122 2.29 18.06 -15.02
C ILE A 122 2.64 17.25 -16.28
N LYS A 123 1.80 17.33 -17.33
CA LYS A 123 2.02 16.63 -18.61
C LYS A 123 3.33 17.03 -19.29
N LEU A 124 3.82 18.25 -19.08
CA LEU A 124 5.09 18.71 -19.64
C LEU A 124 6.28 17.82 -19.24
N ARG A 125 6.27 17.22 -18.05
CA ARG A 125 7.34 16.31 -17.62
C ARG A 125 7.47 15.07 -18.46
N ARG A 126 6.38 14.59 -19.08
CA ARG A 126 6.37 13.33 -19.83
C ARG A 126 7.01 13.48 -21.21
N LYS A 127 7.18 14.71 -21.71
CA LYS A 127 7.80 14.99 -23.01
C LYS A 127 9.28 14.62 -22.98
N THR A 128 9.76 13.94 -24.02
CA THR A 128 11.15 13.49 -24.18
C THR A 128 11.71 13.92 -25.55
N GLY A 129 13.03 13.87 -25.71
CA GLY A 129 13.71 14.21 -26.97
C GLY A 129 13.79 15.71 -27.24
N LYS A 130 13.57 16.14 -28.50
CA LYS A 130 13.65 17.56 -28.91
C LYS A 130 12.66 18.49 -28.18
N ASN A 131 11.64 17.92 -27.54
CA ASN A 131 10.64 18.63 -26.74
C ASN A 131 10.87 18.50 -25.23
N HIS A 132 12.11 18.23 -24.80
CA HIS A 132 12.45 18.16 -23.38
C HIS A 132 12.11 19.50 -22.71
N PRO A 133 11.40 19.47 -21.56
CA PRO A 133 11.03 20.69 -20.86
C PRO A 133 12.28 21.42 -20.36
N THR A 134 12.21 22.75 -20.29
CA THR A 134 13.27 23.54 -19.65
C THR A 134 13.24 23.35 -18.13
N ASP A 135 14.35 23.63 -17.45
CA ASP A 135 14.43 23.53 -15.98
C ASP A 135 13.35 24.36 -15.28
N ALA A 136 13.02 25.54 -15.84
CA ALA A 136 11.94 26.37 -15.36
C ALA A 136 10.56 25.66 -15.46
N GLN A 137 10.31 24.91 -16.54
CA GLN A 137 9.10 24.13 -16.74
C GLN A 137 9.03 22.91 -15.82
N LEU A 138 10.15 22.23 -15.59
CA LEU A 138 10.24 21.13 -14.62
C LEU A 138 9.95 21.62 -13.21
N SER A 139 10.56 22.72 -12.79
CA SER A 139 10.33 23.31 -11.48
C SER A 139 8.90 23.87 -11.32
N MET A 140 8.28 24.40 -12.38
CA MET A 140 6.85 24.73 -12.34
C MET A 140 5.98 23.50 -12.13
N SER A 141 6.30 22.45 -12.86
CA SER A 141 5.58 21.21 -12.76
C SER A 141 5.68 20.69 -11.33
N GLU A 142 6.86 20.74 -10.69
CA GLU A 142 7.10 20.32 -9.30
C GLU A 142 6.10 20.98 -8.34
N VAL A 143 5.98 22.30 -8.43
CA VAL A 143 4.99 23.08 -7.69
C VAL A 143 3.57 22.62 -7.99
N ALA A 144 3.23 22.34 -9.25
CA ALA A 144 1.90 21.84 -9.62
C ALA A 144 1.58 20.47 -9.00
N VAL A 145 2.57 19.57 -8.86
CA VAL A 145 2.38 18.28 -8.16
C VAL A 145 2.19 18.50 -6.67
N GLN A 146 2.98 19.37 -6.04
CA GLN A 146 2.82 19.72 -4.63
C GLN A 146 1.41 20.25 -4.35
N CYS A 147 0.93 21.20 -5.17
CA CYS A 147 -0.42 21.76 -5.07
C CYS A 147 -1.49 20.68 -5.27
N MET A 148 -1.33 19.78 -6.26
CA MET A 148 -2.27 18.67 -6.43
C MET A 148 -2.27 17.70 -5.24
N CYS A 149 -1.11 17.41 -4.63
CA CYS A 149 -1.02 16.54 -3.46
C CYS A 149 -1.69 17.17 -2.23
N GLU A 150 -1.51 18.48 -2.03
CA GLU A 150 -2.17 19.24 -0.96
C GLU A 150 -3.70 19.27 -1.13
N LEU A 151 -4.18 19.54 -2.35
CA LEU A 151 -5.62 19.44 -2.65
C LEU A 151 -6.14 18.04 -2.43
N TYR A 152 -5.40 17.02 -2.86
CA TYR A 152 -5.82 15.62 -2.77
C TYR A 152 -6.00 15.17 -1.32
N THR A 153 -5.11 15.61 -0.43
CA THR A 153 -5.14 15.27 1.00
C THR A 153 -6.21 16.05 1.77
N ASN A 154 -6.43 17.33 1.46
CA ASN A 154 -7.38 18.17 2.19
C ASN A 154 -8.83 18.10 1.65
N THR A 155 -9.03 17.76 0.37
CA THR A 155 -10.35 17.86 -0.30
C THR A 155 -10.82 16.53 -0.91
N MET A 156 -10.46 15.40 -0.29
CA MET A 156 -10.78 14.05 -0.82
C MET A 156 -12.28 13.77 -1.00
N HIS A 157 -13.13 14.43 -0.20
CA HIS A 157 -14.59 14.30 -0.26
C HIS A 157 -15.20 15.08 -1.42
N PHE A 158 -14.52 16.09 -1.96
CA PHE A 158 -15.05 17.04 -2.92
C PHE A 158 -15.06 16.51 -4.36
N ASN A 159 -15.69 17.25 -5.27
CA ASN A 159 -15.76 16.93 -6.70
C ASN A 159 -14.36 16.78 -7.33
N PHE A 160 -14.27 15.98 -8.41
CA PHE A 160 -13.03 15.72 -9.17
C PHE A 160 -11.89 14.98 -8.44
N HIS A 161 -12.09 14.46 -7.22
CA HIS A 161 -11.08 13.65 -6.51
C HIS A 161 -10.53 12.48 -7.37
N ASN A 162 -11.39 11.85 -8.18
CA ASN A 162 -11.01 10.77 -9.11
C ASN A 162 -10.05 11.26 -10.20
N ASN A 163 -10.23 12.48 -10.70
CA ASN A 163 -9.37 13.06 -11.72
C ASN A 163 -7.97 13.31 -11.16
N ILE A 164 -7.89 13.90 -9.95
CA ILE A 164 -6.62 14.11 -9.26
C ILE A 164 -5.89 12.78 -9.03
N THR A 165 -6.63 11.76 -8.59
CA THR A 165 -6.12 10.39 -8.42
C THR A 165 -5.48 9.85 -9.71
N VAL A 166 -6.18 9.96 -10.85
CA VAL A 166 -5.70 9.46 -12.15
C VAL A 166 -4.44 10.20 -12.63
N VAL A 167 -4.24 11.46 -12.22
CA VAL A 167 -3.05 12.24 -12.57
C VAL A 167 -1.87 11.87 -11.66
N LEU A 168 -2.07 11.80 -10.34
CA LEU A 168 -1.00 11.58 -9.35
C LEU A 168 -0.48 10.14 -9.34
N VAL A 169 -1.35 9.14 -9.43
CA VAL A 169 -0.96 7.72 -9.28
C VAL A 169 0.11 7.27 -10.30
N PRO A 170 0.03 7.62 -11.61
CA PRO A 170 1.10 7.29 -12.55
C PRO A 170 2.46 7.93 -12.24
N ILE A 171 2.46 9.09 -11.56
CA ILE A 171 3.66 9.86 -11.16
C ILE A 171 4.28 9.24 -9.91
N ALA A 172 3.46 8.73 -8.98
CA ALA A 172 3.91 7.95 -7.83
C ALA A 172 4.68 6.66 -8.23
N ASN A 173 4.61 6.25 -9.50
CA ASN A 173 5.40 5.15 -10.06
C ASN A 173 6.47 5.63 -11.07
N ASP A 174 6.71 6.93 -11.23
CA ASP A 174 7.73 7.41 -12.16
C ASP A 174 9.14 7.33 -11.54
N ASP A 175 10.13 6.99 -12.37
CA ASP A 175 11.51 6.76 -11.93
C ASP A 175 12.37 8.02 -12.02
N ARG A 176 11.96 8.98 -12.86
CA ARG A 176 12.75 10.16 -13.23
C ARG A 176 13.19 11.02 -12.04
N GLU A 177 12.31 11.20 -11.06
CA GLU A 177 12.53 12.13 -9.96
C GLU A 177 12.03 11.58 -8.62
N PRO A 178 12.92 11.01 -7.79
CA PRO A 178 12.57 10.38 -6.52
C PRO A 178 11.83 11.29 -5.54
N ARG A 179 12.16 12.59 -5.52
CA ARG A 179 11.52 13.57 -4.62
C ARG A 179 10.03 13.72 -4.91
N ILE A 180 9.67 13.84 -6.19
CA ILE A 180 8.27 14.01 -6.61
C ILE A 180 7.50 12.71 -6.43
N ARG A 181 8.15 11.57 -6.72
CA ARG A 181 7.58 10.26 -6.42
C ARG A 181 7.20 10.15 -4.95
N ARG A 182 8.11 10.53 -4.03
CA ARG A 182 7.88 10.47 -2.59
C ARG A 182 6.69 11.35 -2.17
N LEU A 183 6.59 12.59 -2.68
CA LEU A 183 5.45 13.47 -2.41
C LEU A 183 4.10 12.84 -2.79
N CYS A 184 4.02 12.22 -3.98
CA CYS A 184 2.80 11.54 -4.42
C CYS A 184 2.50 10.29 -3.56
N CYS A 185 3.53 9.52 -3.17
CA CYS A 185 3.37 8.37 -2.29
C CYS A 185 2.88 8.79 -0.90
N ASP A 186 3.46 9.83 -0.30
CA ASP A 186 3.05 10.35 1.01
C ASP A 186 1.60 10.86 0.99
N ALA A 187 1.17 11.50 -0.11
CA ALA A 187 -0.22 11.91 -0.30
C ALA A 187 -1.19 10.71 -0.38
N LEU A 188 -0.81 9.64 -1.11
CA LEU A 188 -1.58 8.40 -1.17
C LEU A 188 -1.66 7.72 0.20
N GLU A 189 -0.53 7.61 0.91
CA GLU A 189 -0.46 7.06 2.27
C GLU A 189 -1.37 7.83 3.24
N THR A 190 -1.37 9.17 3.14
CA THR A 190 -2.24 10.03 3.96
C THR A 190 -3.71 9.70 3.71
N ILE A 191 -4.13 9.57 2.45
CA ILE A 191 -5.52 9.26 2.09
C ILE A 191 -5.95 7.87 2.59
N PHE A 192 -5.07 6.88 2.47
CA PHE A 192 -5.34 5.54 3.00
C PHE A 192 -5.55 5.50 4.52
N VAL A 193 -5.12 6.54 5.23
CA VAL A 193 -5.28 6.69 6.68
C VAL A 193 -6.44 7.61 7.05
N THR A 194 -6.67 8.68 6.30
CA THR A 194 -7.69 9.70 6.61
C THR A 194 -9.08 9.35 6.09
N ASP A 195 -9.20 8.61 4.99
CA ASP A 195 -10.48 8.28 4.35
C ASP A 195 -11.29 7.28 5.18
N LYS A 196 -12.28 7.80 5.91
CA LYS A 196 -13.22 7.00 6.71
C LYS A 196 -14.28 6.31 5.85
N SER A 197 -14.64 6.90 4.71
CA SER A 197 -15.68 6.40 3.82
C SER A 197 -15.22 5.20 2.98
N GLY A 198 -13.92 5.14 2.68
CA GLY A 198 -13.31 4.14 1.79
C GLY A 198 -13.51 4.40 0.30
N SER A 199 -14.27 5.43 -0.08
CA SER A 199 -14.58 5.73 -1.49
C SER A 199 -13.38 6.30 -2.25
N ALA A 200 -12.61 7.21 -1.65
CA ALA A 200 -11.42 7.78 -2.25
C ALA A 200 -10.29 6.73 -2.30
N THR A 201 -10.16 5.94 -1.25
CA THR A 201 -9.25 4.79 -1.16
C THR A 201 -9.48 3.79 -2.28
N LEU A 202 -10.74 3.39 -2.52
CA LEU A 202 -11.08 2.47 -3.59
C LEU A 202 -10.69 3.01 -4.98
N SER A 203 -10.96 4.30 -5.23
CA SER A 203 -10.57 4.94 -6.48
C SER A 203 -9.04 4.98 -6.68
N ALA A 204 -8.29 5.28 -5.62
CA ALA A 204 -6.83 5.24 -5.64
C ALA A 204 -6.29 3.84 -5.94
N VAL A 205 -6.78 2.81 -5.25
CA VAL A 205 -6.35 1.42 -5.48
C VAL A 205 -6.73 0.95 -6.89
N LYS A 206 -7.90 1.31 -7.42
CA LYS A 206 -8.28 1.05 -8.82
C LYS A 206 -7.33 1.71 -9.81
N ALA A 207 -6.90 2.95 -9.56
CA ALA A 207 -5.92 3.64 -10.39
C ALA A 207 -4.54 2.95 -10.31
N ILE A 208 -4.11 2.48 -9.14
CA ILE A 208 -2.89 1.69 -8.97
C ILE A 208 -2.97 0.39 -9.79
N ALA A 209 -4.11 -0.31 -9.71
CA ALA A 209 -4.36 -1.53 -10.48
C ALA A 209 -4.34 -1.29 -12.00
N LYS A 210 -4.78 -0.12 -12.45
CA LYS A 210 -4.69 0.31 -13.85
C LYS A 210 -3.24 0.55 -14.26
N VAL A 211 -2.45 1.28 -13.46
CA VAL A 211 -1.01 1.51 -13.73
C VAL A 211 -0.25 0.17 -13.80
N GLY A 212 -0.52 -0.75 -12.87
CA GLY A 212 0.07 -2.10 -12.91
C GLY A 212 -0.36 -2.93 -14.12
N LYS A 213 -1.52 -2.65 -14.73
CA LYS A 213 -1.94 -3.27 -15.99
C LYS A 213 -1.19 -2.70 -17.19
N GLU A 214 -1.04 -1.38 -17.24
CA GLU A 214 -0.49 -0.66 -18.39
C GLU A 214 1.04 -0.75 -18.47
N LYS A 215 1.74 -0.61 -17.34
CA LYS A 215 3.22 -0.62 -17.30
C LYS A 215 3.81 -2.03 -17.19
N GLY A 216 3.02 -3.01 -16.75
CA GLY A 216 3.50 -4.35 -16.40
C GLY A 216 4.26 -4.40 -15.05
N PRO A 217 4.54 -5.60 -14.52
CA PRO A 217 5.07 -5.78 -13.17
C PRO A 217 6.53 -5.34 -13.01
N ASN A 218 7.33 -5.44 -14.06
CA ASN A 218 8.77 -5.11 -14.04
C ASN A 218 9.07 -3.60 -13.95
N ARG A 219 8.05 -2.75 -14.06
CA ARG A 219 8.19 -1.29 -14.01
C ARG A 219 7.52 -0.69 -12.78
N LEU A 220 7.07 -1.53 -11.84
CA LEU A 220 6.46 -1.07 -10.60
C LEU A 220 7.54 -0.85 -9.54
N GLN A 221 7.56 0.36 -9.00
CA GLN A 221 8.54 0.74 -7.98
C GLN A 221 8.16 0.16 -6.62
N GLN A 222 9.17 -0.21 -5.83
CA GLN A 222 8.97 -0.81 -4.50
C GLN A 222 8.18 0.14 -3.57
N GLU A 223 8.62 1.40 -3.48
CA GLU A 223 7.97 2.45 -2.67
C GLU A 223 6.49 2.65 -3.04
N PHE A 224 6.17 2.58 -4.34
CA PHE A 224 4.81 2.74 -4.83
C PHE A 224 3.89 1.61 -4.35
N LEU A 225 4.39 0.38 -4.34
CA LEU A 225 3.65 -0.78 -3.83
C LEU A 225 3.56 -0.79 -2.30
N GLU A 226 4.57 -0.25 -1.61
CA GLU A 226 4.57 -0.12 -0.15
C GLU A 226 3.50 0.84 0.36
N THR A 227 3.03 1.79 -0.46
CA THR A 227 1.87 2.64 -0.08
C THR A 227 0.63 1.80 0.28
N LEU A 228 0.41 0.67 -0.40
CA LEU A 228 -0.70 -0.24 -0.12
C LEU A 228 -0.61 -0.86 1.28
N LEU A 229 0.60 -0.96 1.85
CA LEU A 229 0.79 -1.45 3.22
C LEU A 229 0.27 -0.47 4.28
N LYS A 230 -0.10 0.76 3.93
CA LYS A 230 -0.70 1.72 4.88
C LYS A 230 -2.22 1.60 4.99
N LEU A 231 -2.87 0.82 4.12
CA LEU A 231 -4.31 0.56 4.19
C LEU A 231 -4.69 -0.03 5.56
N LYS A 232 -5.65 0.60 6.24
CA LYS A 232 -6.20 0.19 7.56
C LYS A 232 -7.53 -0.54 7.40
N ILE A 233 -7.52 -1.64 6.65
CA ILE A 233 -8.69 -2.50 6.48
C ILE A 233 -8.50 -3.74 7.36
N ASN A 234 -9.45 -3.98 8.26
CA ASN A 234 -9.39 -5.08 9.23
C ASN A 234 -10.49 -6.14 9.01
N GLN A 235 -11.54 -5.79 8.27
CA GLN A 235 -12.68 -6.68 8.03
C GLN A 235 -13.14 -6.52 6.58
N VAL A 236 -13.52 -7.65 6.00
CA VAL A 236 -14.13 -7.75 4.67
C VAL A 236 -15.25 -8.76 4.73
N ASP A 237 -16.30 -8.52 3.96
CA ASP A 237 -17.38 -9.48 3.74
C ASP A 237 -17.56 -9.71 2.24
N TYR A 238 -17.25 -10.94 1.82
CA TYR A 238 -17.38 -11.38 0.43
C TYR A 238 -18.83 -11.70 0.04
N SER A 239 -19.72 -11.94 1.00
CA SER A 239 -21.14 -12.20 0.73
C SER A 239 -21.82 -10.98 0.10
N LEU A 240 -21.48 -9.78 0.57
CA LEU A 240 -22.00 -8.49 0.07
C LEU A 240 -21.71 -8.25 -1.43
N ILE A 241 -20.58 -8.77 -1.94
CA ILE A 241 -20.22 -8.66 -3.36
C ILE A 241 -20.93 -9.72 -4.21
N ASN A 242 -21.05 -10.94 -3.67
CA ASN A 242 -21.66 -12.07 -4.36
C ASN A 242 -23.19 -11.92 -4.51
N HIS A 243 -23.83 -11.03 -3.75
CA HIS A 243 -25.22 -10.60 -3.96
C HIS A 243 -25.43 -9.65 -5.16
N LYS A 244 -24.50 -9.58 -6.13
CA LYS A 244 -24.84 -9.08 -7.48
C LYS A 244 -25.87 -10.02 -8.10
N LYS A 245 -27.15 -9.72 -7.84
CA LYS A 245 -28.31 -10.50 -8.27
C LYS A 245 -28.05 -11.17 -9.61
N THR A 246 -28.07 -12.50 -9.62
CA THR A 246 -27.90 -13.28 -10.85
C THR A 246 -28.92 -12.82 -11.88
N LYS A 247 -28.65 -13.05 -13.18
CA LYS A 247 -29.58 -12.69 -14.27
C LYS A 247 -31.00 -13.23 -14.02
N GLN A 248 -31.12 -14.36 -13.31
CA GLN A 248 -32.39 -14.97 -12.89
C GLN A 248 -33.08 -14.18 -11.76
N GLU A 249 -32.39 -13.80 -10.69
CA GLU A 249 -32.97 -12.96 -9.62
C GLU A 249 -33.37 -11.55 -10.09
N LYS A 250 -32.63 -10.98 -11.06
CA LYS A 250 -33.00 -9.72 -11.72
C LYS A 250 -34.23 -9.89 -12.62
N LYS A 251 -34.42 -11.05 -13.26
CA LYS A 251 -35.62 -11.37 -14.03
C LYS A 251 -36.83 -11.58 -13.09
N ALA A 252 -36.68 -12.35 -12.02
CA ALA A 252 -37.71 -12.56 -11.01
C ALA A 252 -38.17 -11.24 -10.36
N ALA A 253 -37.23 -10.38 -9.94
CA ALA A 253 -37.56 -9.06 -9.40
C ALA A 253 -38.19 -8.10 -10.43
N LYS A 254 -37.96 -8.32 -11.73
CA LYS A 254 -38.57 -7.54 -12.82
C LYS A 254 -39.97 -8.06 -13.14
N GLU A 255 -40.21 -9.36 -12.99
CA GLU A 255 -41.53 -10.00 -13.09
C GLU A 255 -42.41 -9.68 -11.89
N GLU A 256 -41.88 -9.67 -10.66
CA GLU A 256 -42.61 -9.19 -9.49
C GLU A 256 -42.99 -7.71 -9.60
N LYS A 257 -42.09 -6.87 -10.13
CA LYS A 257 -42.41 -5.46 -10.44
C LYS A 257 -43.47 -5.29 -11.53
N LYS A 258 -43.66 -6.26 -12.42
CA LYS A 258 -44.75 -6.25 -13.41
C LYS A 258 -46.09 -6.66 -12.80
N LYS A 259 -46.10 -7.43 -11.71
CA LYS A 259 -47.30 -7.85 -10.97
C LYS A 259 -47.86 -6.77 -10.03
N LEU A 260 -47.10 -5.69 -9.78
CA LEU A 260 -47.52 -4.59 -8.90
C LEU A 260 -48.39 -3.55 -9.61
N SER A 261 -49.44 -3.07 -8.92
CA SER A 261 -50.33 -2.01 -9.41
C SER A 261 -49.58 -0.71 -9.73
N ARG A 262 -50.04 0.02 -10.75
CA ARG A 262 -49.46 1.31 -11.21
C ARG A 262 -49.33 2.34 -10.08
N ARG A 263 -50.20 2.30 -9.06
CA ARG A 263 -50.13 3.17 -7.87
C ARG A 263 -48.97 2.78 -6.94
N VAL A 264 -48.78 1.49 -6.68
CA VAL A 264 -47.68 0.98 -5.85
C VAL A 264 -46.32 1.21 -6.51
N LEU A 265 -46.24 1.10 -7.84
CA LEU A 265 -45.01 1.41 -8.58
C LEU A 265 -44.61 2.90 -8.49
N LYS A 266 -45.60 3.80 -8.54
CA LYS A 266 -45.37 5.26 -8.35
C LYS A 266 -44.97 5.56 -6.91
N HIS A 267 -45.60 4.91 -5.93
CA HIS A 267 -45.24 5.05 -4.51
C HIS A 267 -43.82 4.55 -4.24
N MET A 268 -43.47 3.34 -4.69
CA MET A 268 -42.10 2.82 -4.55
C MET A 268 -41.04 3.69 -5.25
N LYS A 269 -41.34 4.27 -6.43
CA LYS A 269 -40.41 5.21 -7.09
C LYS A 269 -40.24 6.49 -6.28
N LYS A 270 -41.32 7.05 -5.73
CA LYS A 270 -41.27 8.21 -4.85
C LYS A 270 -40.53 7.91 -3.55
N GLN A 271 -40.82 6.78 -2.93
CA GLN A 271 -40.17 6.33 -1.69
C GLN A 271 -38.69 5.97 -1.91
N LYS A 272 -38.32 5.47 -3.08
CA LYS A 272 -36.91 5.26 -3.45
C LYS A 272 -36.17 6.58 -3.71
N LYS A 273 -36.85 7.58 -4.30
CA LYS A 273 -36.28 8.93 -4.43
C LYS A 273 -36.11 9.58 -3.06
N LEU A 274 -37.17 9.56 -2.23
CA LEU A 274 -37.12 10.09 -0.87
C LEU A 274 -36.08 9.36 -0.02
N ASN A 275 -35.97 8.03 -0.10
CA ASN A 275 -34.92 7.29 0.60
C ASN A 275 -33.52 7.61 0.06
N ASN A 276 -33.36 7.88 -1.24
CA ASN A 276 -32.08 8.33 -1.77
C ASN A 276 -31.73 9.74 -1.28
N GLU A 277 -32.70 10.65 -1.25
CA GLU A 277 -32.53 12.02 -0.71
C GLU A 277 -32.28 11.99 0.81
N LEU A 278 -32.98 11.14 1.57
CA LEU A 278 -32.73 10.90 2.99
C LEU A 278 -31.39 10.22 3.24
N LYS A 279 -30.93 9.32 2.35
CA LYS A 279 -29.60 8.70 2.41
C LYS A 279 -28.48 9.70 2.10
N GLU A 280 -28.73 10.70 1.26
CA GLU A 280 -27.79 11.80 1.01
C GLU A 280 -27.68 12.74 2.24
N VAL A 281 -28.75 12.87 3.03
CA VAL A 281 -28.79 13.71 4.25
C VAL A 281 -28.35 12.95 5.51
N ALA A 282 -28.62 11.65 5.59
CA ALA A 282 -28.23 10.80 6.72
C ALA A 282 -26.76 10.42 6.60
N ALA A 283 -25.88 11.26 7.16
CA ALA A 283 -24.45 11.02 7.34
C ALA A 283 -24.10 9.85 8.29
N THR A 284 -25.01 8.91 8.50
CA THR A 284 -24.75 7.63 9.16
C THR A 284 -24.37 6.62 8.09
N GLU A 285 -23.06 6.45 7.90
CA GLU A 285 -22.45 5.46 7.01
C GLU A 285 -23.07 4.08 7.28
N ASP A 286 -23.75 3.51 6.28
CA ASP A 286 -24.23 2.13 6.34
C ASP A 286 -23.00 1.23 6.44
N HIS A 287 -22.87 0.52 7.57
CA HIS A 287 -21.74 -0.37 7.82
C HIS A 287 -21.54 -1.37 6.68
N ASP A 288 -22.64 -1.79 6.03
CA ASP A 288 -22.64 -2.72 4.91
C ASP A 288 -22.06 -2.09 3.63
N GLU A 289 -22.40 -0.82 3.33
CA GLU A 289 -21.85 -0.11 2.16
C GLU A 289 -20.33 0.09 2.32
N LYS A 290 -19.88 0.44 3.53
CA LYS A 290 -18.46 0.54 3.85
C LYS A 290 -17.73 -0.80 3.75
N MET A 291 -18.33 -1.85 4.28
CA MET A 291 -17.78 -3.21 4.21
C MET A 291 -17.66 -3.67 2.75
N ALA A 292 -18.66 -3.39 1.91
CA ALA A 292 -18.61 -3.70 0.48
C ALA A 292 -17.46 -2.95 -0.23
N LEU A 293 -17.23 -1.68 0.09
CA LEU A 293 -16.09 -0.91 -0.43
C LEU A 293 -14.75 -1.48 0.03
N HIS A 294 -14.63 -1.90 1.29
CA HIS A 294 -13.43 -2.55 1.81
C HIS A 294 -13.15 -3.88 1.10
N THR A 295 -14.16 -4.73 0.93
CA THR A 295 -14.02 -5.98 0.20
C THR A 295 -13.59 -5.73 -1.26
N GLU A 296 -14.17 -4.75 -1.95
CA GLU A 296 -13.78 -4.42 -3.32
C GLU A 296 -12.34 -3.88 -3.39
N THR A 297 -11.94 -3.06 -2.40
CA THR A 297 -10.58 -2.52 -2.30
C THR A 297 -9.57 -3.66 -2.14
N ILE A 298 -9.83 -4.59 -1.22
CA ILE A 298 -8.96 -5.74 -0.97
C ILE A 298 -8.89 -6.67 -2.19
N GLN A 299 -10.00 -6.88 -2.90
CA GLN A 299 -9.98 -7.61 -4.17
C GLN A 299 -9.04 -6.94 -5.19
N GLN A 300 -9.07 -5.60 -5.33
CA GLN A 300 -8.15 -4.90 -6.24
C GLN A 300 -6.68 -5.01 -5.79
N VAL A 301 -6.41 -4.93 -4.48
CA VAL A 301 -5.05 -5.14 -3.93
C VAL A 301 -4.53 -6.53 -4.29
N PHE A 302 -5.31 -7.59 -4.05
CA PHE A 302 -4.89 -8.94 -4.41
C PHE A 302 -4.76 -9.13 -5.92
N LEU A 303 -5.60 -8.50 -6.74
CA LEU A 303 -5.44 -8.53 -8.20
C LEU A 303 -4.11 -7.90 -8.65
N ILE A 304 -3.65 -6.83 -7.99
CA ILE A 304 -2.33 -6.23 -8.24
C ILE A 304 -1.23 -7.25 -7.88
N TYR A 305 -1.27 -7.80 -6.68
CA TYR A 305 -0.28 -8.76 -6.19
C TYR A 305 -0.23 -10.03 -7.03
N PHE A 306 -1.39 -10.63 -7.35
CA PHE A 306 -1.46 -11.80 -8.22
C PHE A 306 -0.97 -11.51 -9.63
N ARG A 307 -1.20 -10.30 -10.17
CA ARG A 307 -0.66 -9.94 -11.49
C ARG A 307 0.87 -9.91 -11.47
N ILE A 308 1.46 -9.40 -10.39
CA ILE A 308 2.92 -9.38 -10.22
C ILE A 308 3.45 -10.80 -10.04
N LEU A 309 2.81 -11.64 -9.22
CA LEU A 309 3.23 -13.02 -8.97
C LEU A 309 3.02 -13.97 -10.17
N LYS A 310 1.89 -13.84 -10.89
CA LYS A 310 1.52 -14.72 -12.02
C LYS A 310 2.17 -14.32 -13.33
N HIS A 311 3.03 -13.30 -13.38
CA HIS A 311 3.71 -12.90 -14.61
C HIS A 311 4.76 -13.97 -15.01
N LYS A 312 4.23 -15.03 -15.63
CA LYS A 312 4.96 -16.09 -16.31
C LYS A 312 5.67 -15.44 -17.50
N ASN A 313 6.98 -15.29 -17.42
CA ASN A 313 7.95 -15.46 -18.51
C ASN A 313 9.34 -15.07 -18.01
N GLY A 314 10.10 -16.05 -17.51
CA GLY A 314 11.58 -16.12 -17.58
C GLY A 314 12.46 -15.06 -16.90
N GLU A 315 11.99 -13.85 -16.67
CA GLU A 315 12.80 -12.71 -16.24
C GLU A 315 12.43 -12.29 -14.83
N LEU A 316 12.62 -13.20 -13.88
CA LEU A 316 12.44 -12.92 -12.45
C LEU A 316 13.43 -11.85 -11.95
N ASN A 317 14.51 -11.60 -12.69
CA ASN A 317 15.60 -10.67 -12.31
C ASN A 317 15.11 -9.22 -12.13
N SER A 318 14.08 -8.78 -12.85
CA SER A 318 13.54 -7.41 -12.72
C SER A 318 12.30 -7.32 -11.83
N SER A 319 11.57 -8.44 -11.64
CA SER A 319 10.47 -8.57 -10.67
C SER A 319 10.95 -8.71 -9.22
N GLN A 320 12.26 -8.93 -9.00
CA GLN A 320 12.89 -9.01 -7.67
C GLN A 320 12.73 -7.74 -6.83
N LEU A 321 12.62 -6.55 -7.44
CA LEU A 321 12.46 -5.29 -6.70
C LEU A 321 11.05 -5.13 -6.10
N ALA A 322 10.02 -5.60 -6.81
CA ALA A 322 8.63 -5.50 -6.37
C ALA A 322 8.21 -6.65 -5.45
N LEU A 323 8.86 -7.81 -5.56
CA LEU A 323 8.48 -9.04 -4.85
C LEU A 323 8.46 -8.87 -3.32
N PRO A 324 9.45 -8.24 -2.65
CA PRO A 324 9.41 -8.03 -1.20
C PRO A 324 8.16 -7.29 -0.74
N SER A 325 7.78 -6.21 -1.42
CA SER A 325 6.59 -5.42 -1.07
C SER A 325 5.30 -6.20 -1.27
N VAL A 326 5.23 -7.00 -2.33
CA VAL A 326 4.08 -7.89 -2.59
C VAL A 326 3.96 -8.95 -1.50
N LEU A 327 5.05 -9.62 -1.13
CA LEU A 327 5.06 -10.63 -0.08
C LEU A 327 4.67 -10.03 1.29
N LYS A 328 5.25 -8.88 1.65
CA LYS A 328 4.86 -8.14 2.86
C LYS A 328 3.35 -7.80 2.86
N GLY A 329 2.81 -7.38 1.73
CA GLY A 329 1.39 -7.07 1.57
C GLY A 329 0.49 -8.29 1.70
N LEU A 330 0.85 -9.39 1.04
CA LEU A 330 0.14 -10.67 1.14
C LEU A 330 0.11 -11.19 2.58
N ALA A 331 1.24 -11.11 3.31
CA ALA A 331 1.29 -11.51 4.71
C ALA A 331 0.42 -10.62 5.59
N LYS A 332 0.45 -9.29 5.40
CA LYS A 332 -0.36 -8.33 6.16
C LYS A 332 -1.87 -8.58 5.99
N PHE A 333 -2.31 -8.77 4.74
CA PHE A 333 -3.73 -8.90 4.40
C PHE A 333 -4.21 -10.36 4.30
N ALA A 334 -3.38 -11.35 4.69
CA ALA A 334 -3.69 -12.78 4.53
C ALA A 334 -5.04 -13.19 5.12
N HIS A 335 -5.40 -12.62 6.28
CA HIS A 335 -6.66 -12.87 6.98
C HIS A 335 -7.91 -12.33 6.26
N LEU A 336 -7.74 -11.50 5.23
CA LEU A 336 -8.82 -10.90 4.43
C LEU A 336 -8.94 -11.53 3.05
N ILE A 337 -8.13 -12.54 2.72
CA ILE A 337 -8.18 -13.20 1.40
C ILE A 337 -9.40 -14.12 1.33
N ASN A 338 -10.09 -14.14 0.19
CA ASN A 338 -11.08 -15.18 -0.07
C ASN A 338 -10.37 -16.54 -0.22
N VAL A 339 -10.79 -17.53 0.58
CA VAL A 339 -10.27 -18.90 0.65
C VAL A 339 -10.13 -19.56 -0.73
N ASP A 340 -11.02 -19.24 -1.67
CA ASP A 340 -10.97 -19.76 -3.05
C ASP A 340 -9.64 -19.49 -3.77
N PHE A 341 -8.93 -18.40 -3.41
CA PHE A 341 -7.65 -18.03 -4.03
C PHE A 341 -6.43 -18.69 -3.38
N PHE A 342 -6.58 -19.33 -2.23
CA PHE A 342 -5.43 -19.84 -1.47
C PHE A 342 -4.70 -20.98 -2.17
N SER A 343 -5.40 -21.91 -2.81
CA SER A 343 -4.76 -23.01 -3.54
C SER A 343 -3.85 -22.49 -4.67
N ASP A 344 -4.39 -21.58 -5.49
CA ASP A 344 -3.67 -20.87 -6.53
C ASP A 344 -2.46 -20.10 -5.98
N LEU A 345 -2.66 -19.33 -4.91
CA LEU A 345 -1.61 -18.53 -4.29
C LEU A 345 -0.49 -19.41 -3.73
N PHE A 346 -0.85 -20.47 -3.01
CA PHE A 346 0.10 -21.40 -2.42
C PHE A 346 0.93 -22.10 -3.49
N SER A 347 0.31 -22.56 -4.58
CA SER A 347 1.03 -23.17 -5.71
C SER A 347 2.08 -22.23 -6.32
N VAL A 348 1.76 -20.93 -6.42
CA VAL A 348 2.70 -19.93 -6.94
C VAL A 348 3.85 -19.72 -5.96
N LEU A 349 3.56 -19.58 -4.65
CA LEU A 349 4.60 -19.43 -3.62
C LEU A 349 5.51 -20.66 -3.56
N GLN A 350 4.96 -21.87 -3.60
CA GLN A 350 5.75 -23.10 -3.65
C GLN A 350 6.64 -23.13 -4.90
N SER A 351 6.11 -22.74 -6.06
CA SER A 351 6.90 -22.67 -7.29
C SER A 351 8.04 -21.64 -7.24
N LEU A 352 7.87 -20.55 -6.50
CA LEU A 352 8.91 -19.54 -6.31
C LEU A 352 10.03 -20.06 -5.42
N VAL A 353 9.65 -20.76 -4.34
CA VAL A 353 10.56 -21.39 -3.39
C VAL A 353 11.34 -22.52 -4.08
N SER A 354 10.67 -23.45 -4.77
CA SER A 354 11.30 -24.61 -5.42
C SER A 354 12.32 -24.23 -6.51
N LYS A 355 12.19 -23.05 -7.12
CA LYS A 355 13.14 -22.58 -8.15
C LYS A 355 14.48 -22.11 -7.60
N GLN A 356 14.59 -21.86 -6.29
CA GLN A 356 15.82 -21.39 -5.60
C GLN A 356 16.52 -20.21 -6.28
N SER A 357 15.80 -19.43 -7.09
CA SER A 357 16.38 -18.32 -7.88
C SER A 357 16.37 -16.99 -7.14
N LEU A 358 15.76 -16.94 -5.95
CA LEU A 358 15.56 -15.74 -5.17
C LEU A 358 16.70 -15.54 -4.15
N PRO A 359 17.07 -14.29 -3.85
CA PRO A 359 17.93 -13.97 -2.71
C PRO A 359 17.36 -14.50 -1.39
N LEU A 360 18.24 -14.75 -0.41
CA LEU A 360 17.90 -15.30 0.90
C LEU A 360 16.72 -14.55 1.58
N GLN A 361 16.78 -13.22 1.62
CA GLN A 361 15.73 -12.38 2.21
C GLN A 361 14.36 -12.60 1.57
N GLN A 362 14.34 -12.75 0.24
CA GLN A 362 13.11 -12.95 -0.52
C GLN A 362 12.54 -14.35 -0.28
N ASN A 363 13.41 -15.37 -0.14
CA ASN A 363 12.98 -16.71 0.27
C ASN A 363 12.38 -16.71 1.69
N ILE A 364 13.00 -16.00 2.65
CA ILE A 364 12.48 -15.86 4.01
C ILE A 364 11.10 -15.18 3.99
N HIS A 365 10.96 -14.06 3.27
CA HIS A 365 9.67 -13.39 3.12
C HIS A 365 8.62 -14.28 2.44
N CYS A 366 9.01 -15.08 1.45
CA CYS A 366 8.11 -15.97 0.73
C CYS A 366 7.58 -17.08 1.66
N ILE A 367 8.49 -17.71 2.41
CA ILE A 367 8.14 -18.75 3.40
C ILE A 367 7.28 -18.18 4.52
N PHE A 368 7.64 -17.01 5.05
CA PHE A 368 6.82 -16.31 6.05
C PHE A 368 5.40 -16.08 5.55
N THR A 369 5.26 -15.58 4.31
CA THR A 369 3.97 -15.30 3.68
C THR A 369 3.17 -16.58 3.48
N ALA A 370 3.80 -17.64 2.98
CA ALA A 370 3.16 -18.94 2.78
C ALA A 370 2.64 -19.54 4.10
N PHE A 371 3.43 -19.51 5.18
CA PHE A 371 2.97 -19.97 6.49
C PHE A 371 1.87 -19.09 7.08
N THR A 372 1.93 -17.77 6.85
CA THR A 372 0.89 -16.85 7.31
C THR A 372 -0.43 -17.10 6.59
N ILE A 373 -0.41 -17.43 5.29
CA ILE A 373 -1.60 -17.77 4.50
C ILE A 373 -2.19 -19.13 4.92
N LEU A 374 -1.34 -20.14 5.15
CA LEU A 374 -1.79 -21.45 5.61
C LEU A 374 -2.33 -21.43 7.04
N PHE A 375 -2.03 -20.39 7.81
CA PHE A 375 -2.54 -20.20 9.17
C PHE A 375 -3.89 -19.47 9.17
N GLY A 376 -4.83 -19.89 10.03
CA GLY A 376 -6.16 -19.29 10.12
C GLY A 376 -7.13 -19.88 9.09
N GLN A 377 -7.69 -19.06 8.21
CA GLN A 377 -8.70 -19.52 7.22
C GLN A 377 -8.13 -20.52 6.21
N GLY A 378 -6.80 -20.55 6.01
CA GLY A 378 -6.12 -21.48 5.13
C GLY A 378 -5.95 -22.90 5.69
N GLU A 379 -6.18 -23.10 6.99
CA GLU A 379 -6.06 -24.43 7.63
C GLU A 379 -7.06 -25.44 7.05
N VAL A 380 -8.22 -24.95 6.58
CA VAL A 380 -9.28 -25.76 5.95
C VAL A 380 -8.76 -26.54 4.74
N LEU A 381 -7.72 -26.03 4.07
CA LEU A 381 -7.13 -26.67 2.89
C LEU A 381 -6.29 -27.90 3.24
N ASN A 382 -5.91 -28.09 4.51
CA ASN A 382 -5.06 -29.19 4.98
C ASN A 382 -3.82 -29.44 4.09
N ILE A 383 -3.21 -28.37 3.56
CA ILE A 383 -2.00 -28.46 2.74
C ILE A 383 -0.79 -28.62 3.66
N ASP A 384 -0.01 -29.68 3.45
CA ASP A 384 1.26 -29.90 4.15
C ASP A 384 2.46 -29.36 3.33
N PRO A 385 3.09 -28.25 3.75
CA PRO A 385 4.15 -27.61 2.99
C PRO A 385 5.54 -28.20 3.29
N VAL A 386 5.71 -29.50 3.08
CA VAL A 386 6.95 -30.23 3.38
C VAL A 386 8.19 -29.57 2.77
N ASP A 387 8.09 -29.10 1.52
CA ASP A 387 9.19 -28.42 0.83
C ASP A 387 9.60 -27.11 1.50
N LEU A 388 8.63 -26.38 2.08
CA LEU A 388 8.91 -25.14 2.80
C LEU A 388 9.64 -25.40 4.11
N TYR A 389 9.33 -26.51 4.80
CA TYR A 389 10.05 -26.93 6.00
C TYR A 389 11.51 -27.26 5.68
N LYS A 390 11.75 -28.02 4.62
CA LYS A 390 13.10 -28.36 4.14
C LYS A 390 13.90 -27.12 3.79
N MET A 391 13.31 -26.19 3.05
CA MET A 391 14.00 -24.95 2.69
C MET A 391 14.29 -24.08 3.91
N LEU A 392 13.33 -23.88 4.81
CA LEU A 392 13.58 -23.14 6.06
C LEU A 392 14.70 -23.79 6.88
N PHE A 393 14.72 -25.12 6.94
CA PHE A 393 15.75 -25.88 7.63
C PHE A 393 17.13 -25.69 7.01
N SER A 394 17.24 -25.70 5.67
CA SER A 394 18.50 -25.45 4.94
C SER A 394 18.99 -24.00 5.16
N MET A 395 18.13 -23.00 5.02
CA MET A 395 18.49 -21.58 5.17
C MET A 395 19.00 -21.21 6.57
N LEU A 396 18.59 -21.93 7.62
CA LEU A 396 19.12 -21.73 8.99
C LEU A 396 20.63 -21.98 9.08
N HIS A 397 21.16 -22.85 8.22
CA HIS A 397 22.60 -23.08 8.10
C HIS A 397 23.29 -21.96 7.31
N ASP A 398 22.66 -21.51 6.22
CA ASP A 398 23.21 -20.45 5.36
C ASP A 398 23.37 -19.11 6.10
N ILE A 399 22.39 -18.73 6.95
CA ILE A 399 22.50 -17.52 7.77
C ILE A 399 23.64 -17.63 8.78
N ALA A 400 23.78 -18.79 9.43
CA ALA A 400 24.76 -18.99 10.49
C ALA A 400 26.21 -19.02 9.97
N THR A 401 26.42 -19.29 8.69
CA THR A 401 27.75 -19.47 8.09
C THR A 401 28.18 -18.29 7.20
N GLU A 402 27.37 -17.23 7.09
CA GLU A 402 27.62 -16.06 6.22
C GLU A 402 28.12 -16.46 4.81
N ASN A 403 27.56 -17.51 4.23
CA ASN A 403 28.10 -18.12 3.02
C ASN A 403 28.20 -17.09 1.86
N PRO A 404 29.39 -16.77 1.31
CA PRO A 404 29.56 -15.68 0.33
C PRO A 404 28.82 -15.86 -1.00
N GLN A 405 28.36 -17.08 -1.30
CA GLN A 405 27.59 -17.40 -2.51
C GLN A 405 26.09 -17.11 -2.37
N SER A 406 25.59 -16.90 -1.14
CA SER A 406 24.31 -16.26 -0.90
C SER A 406 24.41 -14.85 -1.46
N LYS A 407 23.72 -14.57 -2.57
CA LYS A 407 23.63 -13.25 -3.21
C LYS A 407 22.85 -12.27 -2.31
N ALA A 408 23.33 -12.04 -1.09
CA ALA A 408 22.84 -11.03 -0.19
C ALA A 408 23.34 -9.69 -0.72
N VAL A 409 22.40 -8.88 -1.23
CA VAL A 409 22.55 -7.43 -1.23
C VAL A 409 22.93 -7.05 0.20
N LYS A 410 24.01 -6.27 0.36
CA LYS A 410 24.46 -5.76 1.66
C LYS A 410 23.37 -4.87 2.27
N THR A 411 22.44 -5.48 2.98
CA THR A 411 21.55 -4.86 3.94
C THR A 411 21.83 -5.47 5.30
N ASP A 412 21.72 -4.69 6.37
CA ASP A 412 22.01 -5.10 7.74
C ASP A 412 21.40 -6.49 8.06
N GLY A 413 22.23 -7.54 8.20
CA GLY A 413 21.81 -8.93 8.43
C GLY A 413 21.00 -9.19 9.73
N LYS A 414 20.73 -8.13 10.49
CA LYS A 414 19.95 -8.15 11.74
C LYS A 414 18.47 -8.46 11.52
N ASP A 415 17.91 -8.01 10.39
CA ASP A 415 16.48 -8.17 10.09
C ASP A 415 16.15 -9.58 9.55
N ASP A 416 17.12 -10.23 8.88
CA ASP A 416 16.92 -11.54 8.25
C ASP A 416 16.83 -12.67 9.27
N LEU A 417 17.72 -12.69 10.26
CA LEU A 417 17.67 -13.66 11.36
C LEU A 417 16.36 -13.52 12.15
N GLU A 418 15.94 -12.29 12.42
CA GLU A 418 14.70 -12.04 13.17
C GLU A 418 13.48 -12.53 12.40
N MET A 419 13.37 -12.22 11.10
CA MET A 419 12.32 -12.75 10.24
C MET A 419 12.36 -14.28 10.15
N MET A 420 13.54 -14.89 10.07
CA MET A 420 13.67 -16.34 10.04
C MET A 420 13.23 -17.00 11.35
N LEU A 421 13.64 -16.45 12.49
CA LEU A 421 13.18 -16.90 13.81
C LEU A 421 11.66 -16.73 13.94
N MET A 422 11.09 -15.66 13.39
CA MET A 422 9.63 -15.51 13.30
C MET A 422 8.99 -16.59 12.43
N CYS A 423 9.57 -16.97 11.28
CA CYS A 423 9.09 -18.08 10.46
C CYS A 423 9.08 -19.39 11.24
N VAL A 424 10.18 -19.70 11.95
CA VAL A 424 10.32 -20.90 12.79
C VAL A 424 9.28 -20.87 13.91
N ALA A 425 9.11 -19.73 14.58
CA ALA A 425 8.11 -19.57 15.63
C ALA A 425 6.69 -19.76 15.10
N VAL A 426 6.35 -19.18 13.94
CA VAL A 426 5.03 -19.35 13.31
C VAL A 426 4.80 -20.80 12.94
N MET A 427 5.77 -21.45 12.29
CA MET A 427 5.71 -22.87 11.95
C MET A 427 5.53 -23.72 13.20
N LEU A 428 6.52 -23.73 14.09
CA LEU A 428 6.59 -24.66 15.21
C LEU A 428 5.60 -24.35 16.33
N ASN A 429 5.19 -23.09 16.56
CA ASN A 429 4.25 -22.74 17.62
C ASN A 429 2.79 -22.71 17.17
N LYS A 430 2.50 -22.19 15.97
CA LYS A 430 1.12 -22.07 15.52
C LYS A 430 0.61 -23.34 14.82
N ARG A 431 1.48 -24.10 14.15
CA ARG A 431 1.13 -25.36 13.48
C ARG A 431 1.58 -26.62 14.23
N ARG A 432 1.71 -26.55 15.57
CA ARG A 432 2.17 -27.66 16.44
C ARG A 432 1.52 -29.01 16.15
N LYS A 433 0.22 -29.02 15.84
CA LYS A 433 -0.55 -30.25 15.60
C LYS A 433 -0.16 -30.98 14.31
N GLN A 434 0.39 -30.26 13.34
CA GLN A 434 0.72 -30.79 12.01
C GLN A 434 2.22 -31.11 11.88
N ILE A 435 3.02 -30.84 12.92
CA ILE A 435 4.48 -30.98 12.87
C ILE A 435 4.89 -32.22 13.65
N THR A 436 5.68 -33.07 13.02
CA THR A 436 6.22 -34.28 13.63
C THR A 436 7.20 -33.92 14.76
N LEU A 437 7.22 -34.74 15.82
CA LEU A 437 8.18 -34.55 16.93
C LEU A 437 9.61 -34.53 16.40
N GLN A 438 9.93 -35.41 15.45
CA GLN A 438 11.25 -35.47 14.83
C GLN A 438 11.64 -34.15 14.15
N SER A 439 10.74 -33.53 13.39
CA SER A 439 11.00 -32.22 12.78
C SER A 439 11.29 -31.16 13.85
N LEU A 440 10.49 -31.11 14.92
CA LEU A 440 10.71 -30.19 16.03
C LEU A 440 12.12 -30.36 16.65
N LEU A 441 12.51 -31.60 16.95
CA LEU A 441 13.83 -31.90 17.52
C LEU A 441 14.95 -31.48 16.57
N SER A 442 14.79 -31.72 15.26
CA SER A 442 15.74 -31.31 14.24
C SER A 442 15.91 -29.79 14.19
N PHE A 443 14.83 -29.02 14.22
CA PHE A 443 14.91 -27.56 14.27
C PHE A 443 15.59 -27.05 15.55
N ILE A 444 15.25 -27.60 16.72
CA ILE A 444 15.89 -27.23 18.00
C ILE A 444 17.39 -27.51 17.94
N LYS A 445 17.78 -28.70 17.45
CA LYS A 445 19.18 -29.10 17.33
C LYS A 445 19.93 -28.17 16.37
N ARG A 446 19.40 -27.94 15.15
CA ARG A 446 20.04 -27.07 14.17
C ARG A 446 20.15 -25.62 14.64
N LEU A 447 19.12 -25.05 15.28
CA LEU A 447 19.18 -23.72 15.89
C LEU A 447 20.28 -23.64 16.96
N SER A 448 20.40 -24.68 17.79
CA SER A 448 21.43 -24.74 18.83
C SER A 448 22.83 -24.82 18.23
N THR A 449 23.01 -25.57 17.13
CA THR A 449 24.27 -25.61 16.38
C THR A 449 24.57 -24.26 15.70
N SER A 450 23.57 -23.61 15.08
CA SER A 450 23.71 -22.27 14.49
C SER A 450 24.07 -21.21 15.54
N ALA A 451 23.53 -21.33 16.77
CA ALA A 451 23.83 -20.41 17.87
C ALA A 451 25.32 -20.32 18.22
N LEU A 452 26.10 -21.39 17.96
CA LEU A 452 27.55 -21.43 18.17
C LEU A 452 28.34 -20.68 17.09
N GLN A 453 27.75 -20.46 15.91
CA GLN A 453 28.46 -19.92 14.74
C GLN A 453 28.29 -18.40 14.60
N PHE A 454 27.29 -17.81 15.26
CA PHE A 454 27.06 -16.36 15.16
C PHE A 454 28.24 -15.55 15.71
N PRO A 455 28.73 -14.53 14.98
CA PRO A 455 29.84 -13.70 15.43
C PRO A 455 29.43 -12.77 16.58
N HIS A 456 28.16 -12.35 16.61
CA HIS A 456 27.64 -11.38 17.58
C HIS A 456 26.78 -12.03 18.66
N SER A 457 27.13 -11.76 19.93
CA SER A 457 26.37 -12.24 21.10
C SER A 457 24.87 -11.93 21.08
N LYS A 458 24.44 -10.85 20.41
CA LYS A 458 23.02 -10.48 20.27
C LYS A 458 22.23 -11.52 19.44
N GLU A 459 22.81 -12.04 18.37
CA GLU A 459 22.18 -13.02 17.48
C GLU A 459 22.08 -14.39 18.15
N THR A 460 23.14 -14.80 18.84
CA THR A 460 23.14 -15.98 19.73
C THR A 460 22.04 -15.87 20.78
N MET A 461 21.88 -14.71 21.42
CA MET A 461 20.83 -14.49 22.42
C MET A 461 19.41 -14.60 21.84
N LYS A 462 19.15 -14.01 20.67
CA LYS A 462 17.85 -14.12 20.00
C LYS A 462 17.52 -15.58 19.68
N THR A 463 18.49 -16.31 19.14
CA THR A 463 18.36 -17.74 18.81
C THR A 463 18.12 -18.59 20.06
N LEU A 464 18.86 -18.35 21.15
CA LEU A 464 18.69 -19.08 22.40
C LEU A 464 17.33 -18.81 23.06
N ALA A 465 16.85 -17.57 23.00
CA ALA A 465 15.52 -17.23 23.50
C ALA A 465 14.43 -18.02 22.75
N GLU A 466 14.58 -18.21 21.44
CA GLU A 466 13.62 -19.00 20.66
C GLU A 466 13.75 -20.50 20.96
N VAL A 467 14.97 -21.04 21.07
CA VAL A 467 15.22 -22.42 21.51
C VAL A 467 14.57 -22.69 22.87
N GLN A 468 14.73 -21.77 23.84
CA GLN A 468 14.12 -21.90 25.16
C GLN A 468 12.59 -21.95 25.09
N LYS A 469 11.97 -21.08 24.27
CA LYS A 469 10.52 -21.13 24.05
C LYS A 469 10.07 -22.46 23.46
N LEU A 470 10.80 -22.98 22.45
CA LEU A 470 10.47 -24.24 21.80
C LEU A 470 10.57 -25.42 22.77
N LEU A 471 11.63 -25.46 23.60
CA LEU A 471 11.79 -26.48 24.63
C LEU A 471 10.65 -26.45 25.65
N ASN A 472 10.35 -25.26 26.19
CA ASN A 472 9.26 -25.07 27.14
C ASN A 472 7.89 -25.40 26.56
N SER A 473 7.73 -25.29 25.25
CA SER A 473 6.46 -25.49 24.57
C SER A 473 6.05 -26.95 24.39
N ASN A 474 7.01 -27.87 24.38
CA ASN A 474 6.76 -29.29 24.15
C ASN A 474 7.65 -30.11 25.08
N SER A 475 7.06 -30.69 26.13
CA SER A 475 7.79 -31.49 27.12
C SER A 475 8.56 -32.67 26.53
N LYS A 476 8.12 -33.21 25.38
CA LYS A 476 8.83 -34.31 24.70
C LYS A 476 10.16 -33.88 24.09
N SER A 477 10.40 -32.57 23.92
CA SER A 477 11.68 -32.06 23.45
C SER A 477 12.82 -32.20 24.48
N MET A 478 12.47 -32.46 25.73
CA MET A 478 13.45 -32.72 26.80
C MET A 478 14.25 -33.99 26.60
N SER A 479 13.84 -34.91 25.70
CA SER A 479 14.63 -36.07 25.31
C SER A 479 16.01 -35.69 24.77
N LEU A 480 16.17 -34.49 24.21
CA LEU A 480 17.47 -33.99 23.75
C LEU A 480 18.50 -33.76 24.87
N PHE A 481 18.09 -33.77 26.14
CA PHE A 481 19.00 -33.67 27.29
C PHE A 481 19.35 -35.04 27.89
N ASP A 482 18.61 -36.09 27.54
CA ASP A 482 18.77 -37.41 28.13
C ASP A 482 19.47 -38.38 27.16
N PRO A 483 20.75 -38.75 27.42
CA PRO A 483 21.48 -39.70 26.61
C PRO A 483 20.83 -41.09 26.54
N SER A 484 20.03 -41.46 27.55
CA SER A 484 19.34 -42.76 27.59
C SER A 484 18.09 -42.82 26.71
N SER A 485 17.57 -41.65 26.32
CA SER A 485 16.39 -41.53 25.47
C SER A 485 16.70 -41.51 23.96
N GLN A 486 17.96 -41.71 23.59
CA GLN A 486 18.39 -41.71 22.19
C GLN A 486 17.84 -42.93 21.43
N SER A 487 17.19 -42.65 20.30
CA SER A 487 16.71 -43.69 19.39
C SER A 487 17.88 -44.30 18.59
N PHE A 488 17.74 -45.54 18.11
CA PHE A 488 18.73 -46.17 17.21
C PHE A 488 19.03 -45.32 15.97
N GLY A 489 20.31 -45.01 15.72
CA GLY A 489 20.79 -44.30 14.54
C GLY A 489 21.92 -43.32 14.85
N THR A 490 22.45 -42.67 13.81
CA THR A 490 23.45 -41.59 13.93
C THR A 490 22.84 -40.29 13.40
N HIS A 491 23.03 -39.20 14.14
CA HIS A 491 22.62 -37.87 13.71
C HIS A 491 23.42 -37.43 12.47
N LYS A 492 22.73 -36.92 11.45
CA LYS A 492 23.32 -36.56 10.14
C LYS A 492 23.17 -35.05 9.87
N PRO A 493 24.02 -34.20 10.45
CA PRO A 493 23.82 -32.74 10.49
C PRO A 493 23.70 -32.07 9.11
N TYR A 494 24.35 -32.65 8.09
CA TYR A 494 24.39 -32.13 6.71
C TYR A 494 23.14 -32.46 5.87
N ILE A 495 22.20 -33.25 6.40
CA ILE A 495 20.95 -33.54 5.69
C ILE A 495 19.96 -32.40 5.90
N ASP A 496 19.60 -31.72 4.82
CA ASP A 496 18.63 -30.60 4.79
C ASP A 496 17.16 -31.04 4.75
N ASP A 497 16.88 -32.16 5.41
CA ASP A 497 15.54 -32.69 5.60
C ASP A 497 15.31 -32.92 7.10
N PRO A 498 14.45 -32.12 7.76
CA PRO A 498 14.24 -32.21 9.20
C PRO A 498 13.70 -33.59 9.63
N GLU A 499 13.07 -34.35 8.72
CA GLU A 499 12.57 -35.70 8.98
C GLU A 499 13.62 -36.80 8.76
N LYS A 500 14.76 -36.50 8.13
CA LYS A 500 15.79 -37.52 7.81
C LYS A 500 17.13 -37.31 8.52
N ASN A 501 17.28 -36.22 9.26
CA ASN A 501 18.50 -35.88 10.02
C ASN A 501 18.69 -36.75 11.30
N SER A 502 17.66 -37.47 11.74
CA SER A 502 17.72 -38.33 12.95
C SER A 502 18.19 -37.61 14.21
N SER A 503 17.76 -36.36 14.42
CA SER A 503 18.18 -35.52 15.56
C SER A 503 17.75 -36.06 16.93
N GLN A 504 16.80 -36.99 16.96
CA GLN A 504 16.39 -37.78 18.14
C GLN A 504 17.50 -38.71 18.66
N ALA A 505 18.53 -38.99 17.86
CA ALA A 505 19.73 -39.72 18.29
C ALA A 505 20.86 -38.80 18.78
N ALA A 506 20.61 -37.49 18.95
CA ALA A 506 21.60 -36.51 19.41
C ALA A 506 21.18 -35.85 20.73
N CYS A 507 22.17 -35.42 21.51
CA CYS A 507 21.96 -34.55 22.68
C CYS A 507 22.35 -33.09 22.39
N LEU A 508 21.81 -32.16 23.16
CA LEU A 508 22.08 -30.71 23.10
C LEU A 508 23.41 -30.32 23.79
N TRP A 509 24.52 -30.89 23.31
CA TRP A 509 25.87 -30.56 23.79
C TRP A 509 26.26 -29.09 23.55
N GLU A 510 25.65 -28.44 22.57
CA GLU A 510 25.86 -27.03 22.25
C GLU A 510 25.59 -26.11 23.43
N MET A 511 24.62 -26.47 24.29
CA MET A 511 24.32 -25.68 25.48
C MET A 511 25.50 -25.65 26.45
N HIS A 512 26.26 -26.75 26.59
CA HIS A 512 27.45 -26.79 27.44
C HIS A 512 28.58 -25.91 26.89
N LEU A 513 28.71 -25.83 25.56
CA LEU A 513 29.68 -24.94 24.91
C LEU A 513 29.28 -23.47 25.07
N LEU A 514 28.00 -23.14 24.88
CA LEU A 514 27.47 -21.78 25.05
C LEU A 514 27.56 -21.29 26.49
N ASN A 515 27.59 -22.18 27.48
CA ASN A 515 27.84 -21.81 28.88
C ASN A 515 29.25 -21.21 29.09
N ARG A 516 30.19 -21.52 28.18
CA ARG A 516 31.55 -20.98 28.21
C ARG A 516 31.74 -19.74 27.32
N HIS A 517 30.66 -19.24 26.70
CA HIS A 517 30.70 -18.10 25.77
C HIS A 517 31.17 -16.81 26.44
N TYR A 518 31.91 -15.93 25.76
CA TYR A 518 32.49 -14.72 26.37
C TYR A 518 31.47 -13.77 27.00
N ALA A 519 30.27 -13.63 26.42
CA ALA A 519 29.22 -12.77 26.92
C ALA A 519 28.42 -13.39 28.09
N ALA A 520 28.34 -12.67 29.22
CA ALA A 520 27.66 -13.15 30.44
C ALA A 520 26.17 -13.47 30.25
N ALA A 521 25.45 -12.69 29.44
CA ALA A 521 24.04 -12.92 29.14
C ALA A 521 23.79 -14.27 28.45
N VAL A 522 24.67 -14.65 27.51
CA VAL A 522 24.60 -15.95 26.82
C VAL A 522 24.82 -17.10 27.80
N LYS A 523 25.82 -16.97 28.70
CA LYS A 523 26.06 -17.97 29.76
C LYS A 523 24.85 -18.17 30.66
N GLN A 524 24.22 -17.08 31.10
CA GLN A 524 23.05 -17.14 31.98
C GLN A 524 21.86 -17.83 31.29
N THR A 525 21.57 -17.48 30.03
CA THR A 525 20.48 -18.11 29.28
C THR A 525 20.75 -19.59 29.00
N SER A 526 21.98 -19.93 28.60
CA SER A 526 22.39 -21.32 28.40
C SER A 526 22.26 -22.15 29.69
N ASN A 527 22.71 -21.64 30.84
CA ASN A 527 22.52 -22.30 32.14
C ASN A 527 21.05 -22.47 32.51
N LYS A 528 20.18 -21.52 32.15
CA LYS A 528 18.73 -21.63 32.37
C LYS A 528 18.07 -22.67 31.46
N ILE A 529 18.66 -22.99 30.31
CA ILE A 529 18.17 -24.05 29.41
C ILE A 529 18.61 -25.43 29.90
N LEU A 530 19.80 -25.51 30.53
CA LEU A 530 20.34 -26.76 31.09
C LEU A 530 19.71 -27.17 32.43
N ARG A 531 19.07 -26.24 33.13
CA ARG A 531 18.36 -26.46 34.39
C ARG A 531 16.88 -26.60 34.13
#